data_AF-A0A952ZV01-F1
#
_entry.id   AF-A0A952ZV01-F1
#
_cell.length_a   1.000
_cell.length_b   1.000
_cell.length_c   1.000
_cell.angle_alpha   90.00
_cell.angle_beta   90.00
_cell.angle_gamma   90.00
#
_symmetry.space_group_name_H-M   'P 1'
#
loop_
_entity.id
_entity.type
_entity.pdbx_description
1 polymer ?
#
loop_
_entity_poly.entity_id
_entity_poly.type
_entity_poly.pdbx_seq_one_letter_code
_entity_poly.pdbx_strand_id
1 'polypeptide(L)'
;MPHLPARPANVPACPEVCYRKRGWAGWGDFLGTGNKAVFDREFLPFAEARQFARALRLPNLLAWRAWARSAARPRNIPSNPEKAYPKQWRNWRDWLG
;
A
#
# COMPACT_ATOMS: atom_id res chain seq x y z
N MET A 1 15.58 14.70 -20.63
CA MET A 1 15.14 14.84 -19.22
C MET A 1 14.23 16.06 -19.16
N PRO A 2 12.97 15.95 -18.70
CA PRO A 2 12.13 17.14 -18.53
C PRO A 2 12.69 18.00 -17.40
N HIS A 3 12.64 19.33 -17.57
CA HIS A 3 12.98 20.30 -16.54
C HIS A 3 11.81 20.38 -15.55
N LEU A 4 12.02 19.94 -14.31
CA LEU A 4 11.02 20.13 -13.25
C LEU A 4 11.02 21.60 -12.81
N PRO A 5 9.86 22.17 -12.44
CA PRO A 5 9.79 23.53 -11.93
C PRO A 5 10.60 23.66 -10.63
N ALA A 6 11.13 24.85 -10.39
CA ALA A 6 11.81 25.17 -9.14
C ALA A 6 10.88 24.94 -7.94
N ARG A 7 11.45 24.49 -6.82
CA ARG A 7 10.70 24.27 -5.58
C ARG A 7 10.05 25.60 -5.13
N PRO A 8 8.74 25.63 -4.85
CA PRO A 8 8.07 26.82 -4.31
C PRO A 8 8.72 27.28 -3.00
N ALA A 9 8.80 28.59 -2.77
CA ALA A 9 9.47 29.16 -1.59
C ALA A 9 8.85 28.74 -0.25
N ASN A 10 7.56 28.38 -0.24
CA ASN A 10 6.82 27.91 0.93
C ASN A 10 6.97 26.40 1.20
N VAL A 11 7.67 25.67 0.33
CA VAL A 11 7.95 24.24 0.51
C VAL A 11 9.41 24.08 0.97
N PRO A 12 9.66 23.65 2.23
CA PRO A 12 11.02 23.45 2.71
C PRO A 12 11.72 22.33 1.94
N ALA A 13 13.06 22.35 1.96
CA ALA A 13 13.87 21.31 1.32
C ALA A 13 13.69 19.92 1.94
N CYS A 14 13.47 19.88 3.27
CA CYS A 14 13.26 18.69 4.07
C CYS A 14 12.00 18.86 4.93
N PRO A 15 10.78 18.75 4.34
CA PRO A 15 9.52 18.88 5.06
C PRO A 15 9.40 17.96 6.27
N GLU A 16 9.93 16.74 6.16
CA GLU A 16 9.95 15.73 7.22
C GLU A 16 10.71 16.18 8.46
N VAL A 17 11.75 17.01 8.29
CA VAL A 17 12.50 17.61 9.39
C VAL A 17 11.78 18.84 9.93
N CYS A 18 11.37 19.75 9.04
CA CYS A 18 10.73 21.01 9.42
C CYS A 18 9.40 20.81 10.16
N TYR A 19 8.60 19.83 9.75
CA TYR A 19 7.28 19.56 10.32
C TYR A 19 7.28 18.44 11.35
N ARG A 20 8.43 17.84 11.68
CA ARG A 20 8.53 16.68 12.58
C ARG A 20 7.79 16.85 13.90
N LYS A 21 7.90 18.03 14.52
CA LYS A 21 7.24 18.37 15.79
C LYS A 21 5.91 19.13 15.61
N ARG A 22 5.48 19.34 14.37
CA ARG A 22 4.27 20.09 13.98
C ARG A 22 3.24 19.17 13.30
N GLY A 23 3.23 17.89 13.65
CA GLY A 23 2.25 16.92 13.14
C GLY A 23 2.60 16.29 11.79
N TRP A 24 3.88 16.11 11.46
CA TRP A 24 4.28 15.38 10.26
C TRP A 24 3.67 13.97 10.22
N ALA A 25 2.71 13.76 9.31
CA ALA A 25 2.02 12.49 9.10
C ALA A 25 2.64 11.63 7.99
N GLY A 26 3.82 12.01 7.50
CA GLY A 26 4.54 11.31 6.43
C GLY A 26 4.32 11.89 5.04
N TRP A 27 5.12 11.41 4.09
CA TRP A 27 5.08 11.87 2.69
C TRP A 27 3.73 11.65 2.01
N GLY A 28 2.98 10.62 2.41
CA GLY A 28 1.66 10.34 1.85
C GLY A 28 0.64 11.44 2.11
N ASP A 29 0.63 11.95 3.34
CA ASP A 29 -0.21 13.06 3.78
C ASP A 29 0.26 14.38 3.14
N PHE A 30 1.57 14.65 3.23
CA PHE A 30 2.17 15.87 2.68
C PHE A 30 1.99 16.04 1.16
N LEU A 31 2.10 14.96 0.40
CA LEU A 31 1.90 14.98 -1.06
C LEU A 31 0.42 14.80 -1.46
N GLY A 32 -0.51 14.67 -0.50
CA GLY A 32 -1.93 14.43 -0.76
C GLY A 32 -2.23 13.08 -1.44
N THR A 33 -1.28 12.14 -1.42
CA THR A 33 -1.43 10.83 -2.07
C THR A 33 -2.15 9.81 -1.18
N GLY A 34 -2.20 10.06 0.14
CA GLY A 34 -2.73 9.12 1.13
C GLY A 34 -1.93 7.80 1.23
N ASN A 35 -0.76 7.73 0.59
CA ASN A 35 0.10 6.54 0.62
C ASN A 35 0.81 6.43 1.97
N LYS A 36 0.35 5.51 2.83
CA LYS A 36 1.12 5.08 3.99
C LYS A 36 2.27 4.16 3.58
N ALA A 37 3.40 4.29 4.26
CA ALA A 37 4.51 3.36 4.12
C ALA A 37 4.03 1.93 4.43
N VAL A 38 4.64 0.93 3.80
CA VAL A 38 4.16 -0.46 3.90
C VAL A 38 4.19 -0.97 5.35
N PHE A 39 5.16 -0.54 6.14
CA PHE A 39 5.30 -0.91 7.56
C PHE A 39 4.26 -0.24 8.47
N ASP A 40 3.65 0.89 8.06
CA ASP A 40 2.61 1.58 8.82
C ASP A 40 1.19 1.09 8.46
N ARG A 41 1.07 0.03 7.63
CA ARG A 41 -0.22 -0.51 7.21
C ARG A 41 -0.65 -1.63 8.13
N GLU A 42 -1.80 -1.46 8.77
CA GLU A 42 -2.51 -2.54 9.44
C GLU A 42 -3.29 -3.36 8.42
N PHE A 43 -2.86 -4.61 8.20
CA PHE A 43 -3.56 -5.55 7.34
C PHE A 43 -4.50 -6.45 8.15
N LEU A 44 -5.55 -6.96 7.51
CA LEU A 44 -6.40 -7.98 8.11
C LEU A 44 -5.57 -9.22 8.51
N PRO A 45 -6.02 -10.00 9.50
CA PRO A 45 -5.47 -11.32 9.77
C PRO A 45 -5.45 -12.18 8.50
N PHE A 46 -4.41 -13.00 8.33
CA PHE A 46 -4.23 -13.81 7.12
C PHE A 46 -5.49 -14.61 6.72
N ALA A 47 -6.18 -15.20 7.70
CA ALA A 47 -7.38 -16.00 7.45
C ALA A 47 -8.51 -15.18 6.81
N GLU A 48 -8.79 -13.99 7.35
CA GLU A 48 -9.82 -13.08 6.85
C GLU A 48 -9.42 -12.50 5.48
N ALA A 49 -8.16 -12.08 5.34
CA ALA A 49 -7.64 -11.55 4.09
C ALA A 49 -7.68 -12.61 2.96
N ARG A 50 -7.40 -13.87 3.30
CA ARG A 50 -7.50 -15.00 2.37
C ARG A 50 -8.95 -15.33 2.00
N GLN A 51 -9.87 -15.31 2.95
CA GLN A 51 -11.30 -15.47 2.68
C GLN A 51 -11.80 -14.38 1.73
N PHE A 52 -11.42 -13.13 1.98
CA PHE A 52 -11.69 -12.01 1.08
C PHE A 52 -11.12 -12.26 -0.32
N ALA A 53 -9.85 -12.69 -0.41
CA ALA A 53 -9.21 -12.97 -1.69
C ALA A 53 -9.95 -14.04 -2.51
N ARG A 54 -10.38 -15.12 -1.86
CA ARG A 54 -11.16 -16.21 -2.47
C ARG A 54 -12.55 -15.76 -2.91
N ALA A 55 -13.20 -14.87 -2.15
CA ALA A 55 -14.51 -14.34 -2.48
C ALA A 55 -14.51 -13.54 -3.81
N LEU A 56 -13.36 -12.95 -4.19
CA LEU A 56 -13.21 -12.26 -5.48
C LEU A 56 -13.17 -13.21 -6.68
N ARG A 57 -12.95 -14.51 -6.48
CA ARG A 57 -12.88 -15.55 -7.52
C ARG A 57 -11.92 -15.20 -8.67
N LEU A 58 -10.79 -14.58 -8.33
CA LEU A 58 -9.78 -14.22 -9.33
C LEU A 58 -9.00 -15.47 -9.77
N PRO A 59 -8.87 -15.73 -11.07
CA PRO A 59 -8.41 -17.03 -11.56
C PRO A 59 -6.90 -17.26 -11.38
N ASN A 60 -6.11 -16.20 -11.19
CA ASN A 60 -4.66 -16.30 -11.12
C ASN A 60 -3.98 -15.04 -10.55
N LEU A 61 -2.65 -15.13 -10.41
CA LEU A 61 -1.77 -14.05 -9.98
C LEU A 61 -1.88 -12.76 -10.81
N LEU A 62 -2.05 -12.87 -12.13
CA LEU A 62 -2.15 -11.69 -12.99
C LEU A 62 -3.43 -10.92 -12.70
N ALA A 63 -4.55 -11.63 -12.55
CA ALA A 63 -5.82 -11.06 -12.15
C ALA A 63 -5.75 -10.41 -10.75
N TRP A 64 -5.11 -11.08 -9.79
CA TRP A 64 -4.85 -10.50 -8.47
C TRP A 64 -4.03 -9.21 -8.54
N ARG A 65 -2.93 -9.18 -9.30
CA ARG A 65 -2.07 -8.00 -9.43
C ARG A 65 -2.77 -6.83 -10.12
N ALA A 66 -3.58 -7.12 -11.14
CA ALA A 66 -4.38 -6.10 -11.82
C ALA A 66 -5.42 -5.51 -10.86
N TRP A 67 -6.20 -6.36 -10.18
CA TRP A 67 -7.17 -5.93 -9.18
C TRP A 67 -6.50 -5.16 -8.03
N ALA A 68 -5.38 -5.64 -7.51
CA ALA A 68 -4.69 -5.02 -6.38
C ALA A 68 -4.09 -3.64 -6.69
N ARG A 69 -3.93 -3.28 -7.96
CA ARG A 69 -3.53 -1.93 -8.39
C ARG A 69 -4.72 -0.98 -8.56
N SER A 70 -5.93 -1.50 -8.62
CA SER A 70 -7.13 -0.69 -8.76
C SER A 70 -7.55 -0.01 -7.45
N ALA A 71 -8.40 1.00 -7.55
CA ALA A 71 -9.03 1.65 -6.39
C ALA A 71 -9.98 0.70 -5.63
N ALA A 72 -10.35 -0.44 -6.21
CA ALA A 72 -11.24 -1.42 -5.57
C ALA A 72 -10.55 -2.21 -4.45
N ARG A 73 -9.20 -2.15 -4.31
CA ARG A 73 -8.50 -2.83 -3.23
C ARG A 73 -8.63 -2.04 -1.92
N PRO A 74 -9.24 -2.62 -0.87
CA PRO A 74 -9.27 -2.00 0.45
C PRO A 74 -7.86 -1.80 1.02
N ARG A 75 -7.67 -0.74 1.82
CA ARG A 75 -6.35 -0.39 2.37
C ARG A 75 -5.75 -1.48 3.28
N ASN A 76 -6.61 -2.23 3.96
CA ASN A 76 -6.27 -3.35 4.86
C ASN A 76 -6.07 -4.70 4.13
N ILE A 77 -6.20 -4.74 2.80
CA ILE A 77 -5.85 -5.92 2.00
C ILE A 77 -4.48 -5.66 1.34
N PRO A 78 -3.47 -6.51 1.56
CA PRO A 78 -2.16 -6.30 0.97
C PRO A 78 -2.18 -6.57 -0.53
N SER A 79 -1.44 -5.76 -1.30
CA SER A 79 -1.19 -6.05 -2.71
C SER A 79 -0.21 -7.22 -2.91
N ASN A 80 0.67 -7.45 -1.94
CA ASN A 80 1.62 -8.56 -1.90
C ASN A 80 1.43 -9.35 -0.59
N PRO A 81 0.54 -10.37 -0.59
CA PRO A 81 0.28 -11.20 0.59
C PRO A 81 1.47 -12.03 1.05
N GLU A 82 2.38 -12.42 0.15
CA GLU A 82 3.62 -13.14 0.51
C GLU A 82 4.50 -12.31 1.46
N LYS A 83 4.66 -11.01 1.15
CA LYS A 83 5.41 -10.08 2.01
C LYS A 83 4.65 -9.70 3.27
N ALA A 84 3.33 -9.62 3.20
CA ALA A 84 2.50 -9.25 4.34
C ALA A 84 2.39 -10.37 5.37
N TYR A 85 2.40 -11.64 4.93
CA TYR A 85 2.16 -12.80 5.77
C TYR A 85 3.24 -13.88 5.63
N PRO A 86 4.53 -13.55 5.83
CA PRO A 86 5.64 -14.47 5.52
C PRO A 86 5.58 -15.80 6.29
N LYS A 87 4.97 -15.82 7.49
CA LYS A 87 4.85 -17.03 8.32
C LYS A 87 3.69 -17.94 7.93
N GLN A 88 2.66 -17.41 7.27
CA GLN A 88 1.40 -18.12 6.97
C GLN A 88 1.23 -18.37 5.47
N TRP A 89 1.92 -17.57 4.65
CA TRP A 89 1.94 -17.72 3.20
C TRP A 89 2.47 -19.09 2.78
N ARG A 90 1.81 -19.69 1.81
CA ARG A 90 2.25 -20.96 1.20
C ARG A 90 2.51 -20.79 -0.29
N ASN A 91 1.47 -20.42 -1.04
CA ASN A 91 1.53 -20.17 -2.47
C ASN A 91 0.22 -19.51 -2.93
N TRP A 92 0.19 -19.10 -4.20
CA TRP A 92 -0.96 -18.46 -4.82
C TRP A 92 -2.21 -19.34 -4.90
N ARG A 93 -2.05 -20.66 -4.98
CA ARG A 93 -3.18 -21.59 -5.01
C ARG A 93 -3.90 -21.64 -3.68
N ASP A 94 -3.18 -21.70 -2.57
CA ASP A 94 -3.78 -21.57 -1.23
C ASP A 94 -4.46 -20.21 -1.05
N TRP A 95 -3.82 -19.13 -1.51
CA TRP A 95 -4.35 -17.78 -1.33
C TRP A 95 -5.64 -17.52 -2.11
N LEU A 96 -5.69 -17.89 -3.39
CA LEU A 96 -6.80 -17.58 -4.29
C LEU A 96 -7.94 -18.61 -4.27
N GLY A 97 -7.67 -19.83 -3.79
CA GLY A 97 -8.63 -20.94 -3.79
C GLY A 97 -8.47 -21.85 -4.99
#